data_AF-A0A5R1NPX2-F1
#
_entry.id   AF-A0A5R1NPX2-F1
#
_cell.length_a   1.000
_cell.length_b   1.000
_cell.length_c   1.000
_cell.angle_alpha   90.00
_cell.angle_beta   90.00
_cell.angle_gamma   90.00
#
_symmetry.space_group_name_H-M   'P 1'
#
loop_
_entity.id
_entity.type
_entity.pdbx_description
1 polymer ?
#
loop_
_entity_poly.entity_id
_entity_poly.type
_entity_poly.pdbx_seq_one_letter_code
_entity_poly.pdbx_strand_id
1 'polypeptide(L)'
;MTDFSSTGTSTRALPLNDQTETLEPVEDPQPAAAQPAPAPASTPRFTTTPGQRTALVVLVGIAALAVAFIVMLLVGVSSESINALAVFATPIASMVAAYYGITLSIQQVRSERAEKEKAIARADAADAASRETEVWAAQMESGLRVAMAQLTAARIGTESVTKAAGTPDGFF
;
A
#
# COMPACT_ATOMS: atom_id res chain seq x y z
N MET A 1 6.64 29.65 46.06
CA MET A 1 6.94 30.77 45.15
C MET A 1 7.99 30.27 44.16
N THR A 2 7.61 29.52 43.14
CA THR A 2 7.08 29.93 41.80
C THR A 2 8.13 30.56 40.91
N ASP A 3 8.84 29.72 40.16
CA ASP A 3 9.53 30.13 38.93
C ASP A 3 8.61 29.84 37.74
N PHE A 4 8.11 30.89 37.11
CA PHE A 4 7.40 30.85 35.83
C PHE A 4 8.38 31.26 34.73
N SER A 5 8.79 30.31 33.88
CA SER A 5 9.46 30.63 32.62
C SER A 5 8.42 31.10 31.60
N SER A 6 8.44 32.39 31.28
CA SER A 6 7.70 32.99 30.16
C SER A 6 8.39 32.69 28.82
N THR A 7 7.72 31.92 27.97
CA THR A 7 8.08 31.77 26.55
C THR A 7 7.41 32.88 25.75
N GLY A 8 8.17 33.94 25.41
CA GLY A 8 7.70 35.03 24.57
C GLY A 8 7.65 34.64 23.09
N THR A 9 6.46 34.68 22.51
CA THR A 9 6.17 34.55 21.07
C THR A 9 6.86 35.65 20.27
N SER A 10 7.74 35.28 19.32
CA SER A 10 8.40 36.23 18.40
C SER A 10 7.67 36.24 17.05
N THR A 11 6.75 37.18 16.89
CA THR A 11 6.14 37.56 15.60
C THR A 11 7.07 38.57 14.92
N ARG A 12 7.77 38.16 13.85
CA ARG A 12 8.60 39.07 13.04
C ARG A 12 7.85 39.47 11.77
N ALA A 13 7.50 40.75 11.70
CA ALA A 13 6.88 41.43 10.57
C ALA A 13 7.87 41.66 9.41
N LEU A 14 7.33 41.71 8.18
CA LEU A 14 7.99 42.20 6.96
C LEU A 14 8.28 43.71 7.03
N PRO A 15 9.34 44.18 6.35
CA PRO A 15 9.27 45.46 5.66
C PRO A 15 9.37 45.29 4.13
N LEU A 16 8.36 45.88 3.49
CA LEU A 16 8.23 46.24 2.09
C LEU A 16 9.22 47.37 1.77
N ASN A 17 10.02 47.26 0.71
CA ASN A 17 10.79 48.39 0.19
C ASN A 17 10.65 48.46 -1.33
N ASP A 18 9.81 49.41 -1.77
CA ASP A 18 9.74 49.98 -3.10
C ASP A 18 11.09 50.64 -3.46
N GLN A 19 11.62 50.31 -4.64
CA GLN A 19 12.46 51.25 -5.39
C GLN A 19 12.06 51.24 -6.87
N THR A 20 11.89 52.45 -7.37
CA THR A 20 11.28 52.85 -8.64
C THR A 20 12.33 53.57 -9.47
N GLU A 21 12.71 53.03 -10.63
CA GLU A 21 13.41 53.73 -11.74
C GLU A 21 12.89 53.10 -13.05
N THR A 22 11.85 53.62 -13.69
CA THR A 22 11.77 54.68 -14.73
C THR A 22 12.63 54.46 -16.01
N LEU A 23 12.01 53.76 -16.98
CA LEU A 23 11.94 53.97 -18.44
C LEU A 23 13.20 54.08 -19.33
N GLU A 24 13.40 53.10 -20.23
CA GLU A 24 13.47 53.30 -21.69
C GLU A 24 12.95 52.05 -22.45
N PRO A 25 12.29 52.21 -23.62
CA PRO A 25 11.66 51.12 -24.36
C PRO A 25 12.63 50.52 -25.37
N VAL A 26 12.97 49.24 -25.23
CA VAL A 26 13.61 48.47 -26.31
C VAL A 26 12.52 47.71 -27.04
N GLU A 27 12.31 48.06 -28.30
CA GLU A 27 11.45 47.36 -29.26
C GLU A 27 11.74 45.85 -29.26
N ASP A 28 10.73 45.07 -28.87
CA ASP A 28 10.69 43.63 -29.10
C ASP A 28 10.72 43.34 -30.61
N PRO A 29 11.59 42.46 -31.11
CA PRO A 29 11.45 41.94 -32.45
C PRO A 29 10.20 41.04 -32.47
N GLN A 30 9.13 41.57 -33.04
CA GLN A 30 7.88 40.88 -33.35
C GLN A 30 8.14 39.45 -33.86
N PRO A 31 7.81 38.39 -33.10
CA PRO A 31 7.77 37.05 -33.63
C PRO A 31 6.57 36.99 -34.56
N ALA A 32 6.84 36.75 -35.85
CA ALA A 32 5.84 36.39 -36.82
C ALA A 32 4.86 35.38 -36.20
N ALA A 33 3.56 35.68 -36.29
CA ALA A 33 2.50 34.79 -35.85
C ALA A 33 2.63 33.45 -36.58
N ALA A 34 3.27 32.48 -35.93
CA ALA A 34 3.25 31.10 -36.36
C ALA A 34 1.82 30.60 -36.20
N GLN A 35 1.21 30.20 -37.32
CA GLN A 35 -0.04 29.45 -37.32
C GLN A 35 0.04 28.31 -36.30
N PRO A 36 -1.00 28.09 -35.47
CA PRO A 36 -1.03 26.93 -34.58
C PRO A 36 -0.97 25.67 -35.45
N ALA A 37 0.16 24.96 -35.39
CA ALA A 37 0.22 23.60 -35.89
C ALA A 37 -0.87 22.78 -35.17
N PRO A 38 -1.57 21.85 -35.86
CA PRO A 38 -2.55 21.00 -35.21
C PRO A 38 -1.85 20.25 -34.08
N ALA A 39 -2.32 20.48 -32.84
CA ALA A 39 -1.82 19.78 -31.68
C ALA A 39 -1.90 18.27 -31.93
N PRO A 40 -0.83 17.48 -31.68
CA PRO A 40 -0.89 16.05 -31.85
C PRO A 40 -2.01 15.52 -30.96
N ALA A 41 -2.96 14.81 -31.58
CA ALA A 41 -4.06 14.16 -30.89
C ALA A 41 -3.47 13.38 -29.70
N SER A 42 -3.91 13.74 -28.49
CA SER A 42 -3.49 13.07 -27.27
C SER A 42 -3.95 11.62 -27.38
N THR A 43 -3.00 10.73 -27.67
CA THR A 43 -3.26 9.29 -27.64
C THR A 43 -3.72 8.94 -26.23
N PRO A 44 -4.84 8.22 -26.07
CA PRO A 44 -5.32 7.82 -24.76
C PRO A 44 -4.22 6.98 -24.10
N ARG A 45 -3.60 7.53 -23.06
CA ARG A 45 -2.64 6.80 -22.22
C ARG A 45 -3.44 5.79 -21.41
N PHE A 46 -3.63 4.61 -21.99
CA PHE A 46 -4.02 3.44 -21.22
C PHE A 46 -2.93 3.19 -20.18
N THR A 47 -3.26 3.42 -18.91
CA THR A 47 -2.42 3.13 -17.75
C THR A 47 -2.33 1.61 -17.57
N THR A 48 -1.60 0.98 -18.47
CA THR A 48 -1.33 -0.45 -18.43
C THR A 48 -0.24 -0.68 -17.39
N THR A 49 -0.55 -1.51 -16.39
CA THR A 49 0.44 -1.99 -15.43
C THR A 49 1.53 -2.77 -16.16
N PRO A 50 2.77 -2.82 -15.64
CA PRO A 50 3.87 -3.53 -16.31
C PRO A 50 3.52 -5.00 -16.61
N GLY A 51 2.73 -5.67 -15.76
CA GLY A 51 2.21 -7.01 -16.03
C GLY A 51 1.26 -7.06 -17.23
N GLN A 52 0.37 -6.09 -17.37
CA GLN A 52 -0.57 -6.02 -18.49
C GLN A 52 0.12 -5.75 -19.83
N ARG A 53 1.13 -4.87 -19.86
CA ARG A 53 1.92 -4.58 -21.07
C ARG A 53 2.63 -5.83 -21.58
N THR A 54 3.27 -6.57 -20.68
CA THR A 54 3.99 -7.80 -21.03
C THR A 54 3.04 -8.91 -21.48
N ALA A 55 1.90 -9.09 -20.81
CA ALA A 55 0.86 -10.02 -21.27
C ALA A 55 0.38 -9.68 -22.68
N LEU A 56 0.22 -8.38 -22.98
CA LEU A 56 -0.12 -7.89 -24.32
C LEU A 56 0.98 -8.22 -25.35
N VAL A 57 2.26 -8.01 -25.01
CA VAL A 57 3.41 -8.34 -25.88
C VAL A 57 3.46 -9.84 -26.18
N VAL A 58 3.28 -10.70 -25.17
CA VAL A 58 3.24 -12.16 -25.36
C VAL A 58 2.06 -12.56 -26.25
N LEU A 59 0.88 -11.99 -26.02
CA LEU A 59 -0.32 -12.26 -26.81
C LEU A 59 -0.13 -11.83 -28.28
N VAL A 60 0.45 -10.65 -28.50
CA VAL A 60 0.82 -10.17 -29.85
C VAL A 60 1.87 -11.08 -30.48
N GLY A 61 2.86 -11.55 -29.72
CA GLY A 61 3.88 -12.49 -30.21
C GLY A 61 3.27 -13.84 -30.64
N ILE A 62 2.37 -14.42 -29.83
CA ILE A 62 1.65 -15.65 -30.17
C ILE A 62 0.77 -15.43 -31.40
N ALA A 63 0.02 -14.33 -31.45
CA ALA A 63 -0.83 -14.00 -32.60
C ALA A 63 0.01 -13.83 -33.87
N ALA A 64 1.15 -13.14 -33.80
CA ALA A 64 2.06 -12.97 -34.93
C ALA A 64 2.61 -14.31 -35.42
N LEU A 65 3.02 -15.20 -34.50
CA LEU A 65 3.47 -16.56 -34.86
C LEU A 65 2.36 -17.39 -35.49
N ALA A 66 1.13 -17.31 -34.97
CA ALA A 66 -0.03 -18.01 -35.52
C ALA A 66 -0.35 -17.52 -36.94
N VAL A 67 -0.34 -16.20 -37.16
CA VAL A 67 -0.54 -15.62 -38.50
C VAL A 67 0.57 -16.06 -39.46
N ALA A 68 1.83 -16.00 -39.02
CA ALA A 68 2.97 -16.46 -39.82
C ALA A 68 2.81 -17.95 -40.21
N PHE A 69 2.37 -18.79 -39.28
CA PHE A 69 2.10 -20.21 -39.54
C PHE A 69 0.95 -20.42 -40.54
N ILE A 70 -0.16 -19.67 -40.41
CA ILE A 70 -1.28 -19.74 -41.37
C ILE A 70 -0.82 -19.34 -42.78
N VAL A 71 -0.06 -18.26 -42.91
CA VAL A 71 0.51 -17.82 -44.20
C VAL A 71 1.40 -18.92 -44.78
N MET A 72 2.22 -19.56 -43.93
CA MET A 72 3.11 -20.64 -44.33
C MET A 72 2.36 -21.87 -44.88
N LEU A 73 1.22 -22.22 -44.26
CA LEU A 73 0.34 -23.27 -44.78
C LEU A 73 -0.26 -22.92 -46.15
N LEU A 74 -0.67 -21.67 -46.33
CA LEU A 74 -1.26 -21.20 -47.60
C LEU A 74 -0.24 -21.16 -48.75
N VAL A 75 1.02 -20.85 -48.45
CA VAL A 75 2.11 -20.78 -49.44
C VAL A 75 2.72 -22.16 -49.73
N GLY A 76 2.41 -23.18 -48.92
CA GLY A 76 2.90 -24.55 -49.14
C GLY A 76 4.40 -24.69 -48.86
N VAL A 77 4.92 -24.02 -47.83
CA VAL A 77 6.35 -24.07 -47.47
C VAL A 77 6.71 -25.44 -46.87
N SER A 78 7.93 -25.92 -47.17
CA SER A 78 8.41 -27.23 -46.71
C SER A 78 8.60 -27.31 -45.18
N SER A 79 8.52 -28.53 -44.64
CA SER A 79 8.69 -28.81 -43.21
C SER A 79 10.06 -28.39 -42.66
N GLU A 80 11.07 -28.29 -43.51
CA GLU A 80 12.44 -27.90 -43.14
C GLU A 80 12.51 -26.43 -42.70
N SER A 81 11.77 -25.53 -43.37
CA SER A 81 11.69 -24.13 -42.97
C SER A 81 10.93 -23.94 -41.66
N ILE A 82 9.93 -24.78 -41.38
CA ILE A 82 9.19 -24.76 -40.10
C ILE A 82 10.14 -25.15 -38.96
N ASN A 83 10.93 -26.21 -39.18
CA ASN A 83 11.90 -26.67 -38.19
C ASN A 83 12.99 -25.61 -37.94
N ALA A 84 13.49 -24.96 -38.99
CA ALA A 84 14.44 -23.86 -38.85
C ALA A 84 13.89 -22.69 -38.01
N LEU A 85 12.63 -22.30 -38.24
CA LEU A 85 11.97 -21.26 -37.44
C LEU A 85 11.88 -21.66 -35.96
N ALA A 86 11.52 -22.91 -35.68
CA ALA A 86 11.42 -23.41 -34.30
C ALA A 86 12.77 -23.32 -33.57
N VAL A 87 13.88 -23.65 -34.24
CA VAL A 87 15.23 -23.56 -33.66
C VAL A 87 15.60 -22.13 -33.27
N PHE A 88 15.17 -21.12 -34.03
CA PHE A 88 15.41 -19.71 -33.70
C PHE A 88 14.40 -19.13 -32.70
N ALA A 89 13.14 -19.55 -32.76
CA ALA A 89 12.09 -19.02 -31.88
C ALA A 89 12.17 -19.57 -30.45
N THR A 90 12.58 -20.83 -30.29
CA THR A 90 12.58 -21.53 -29.00
C THR A 90 13.46 -20.85 -27.94
N PRO A 91 14.71 -20.42 -28.23
CA PRO A 91 15.53 -19.71 -27.27
C PRO A 91 14.92 -18.38 -26.80
N ILE A 92 14.33 -17.61 -27.72
CA ILE A 92 13.69 -16.32 -27.40
C ILE A 92 12.49 -16.55 -26.48
N ALA A 93 11.63 -17.52 -26.82
CA ALA A 93 10.48 -17.89 -26.01
C ALA A 93 10.90 -18.39 -24.62
N SER A 94 11.93 -19.23 -24.55
CA SER A 94 12.49 -19.75 -23.29
C SER A 94 12.99 -18.63 -22.38
N MET A 95 13.71 -17.65 -22.94
CA MET A 95 14.24 -16.53 -22.16
C MET A 95 13.12 -15.65 -21.58
N VAL A 96 12.06 -15.39 -22.35
CA VAL A 96 10.88 -14.65 -21.87
C VAL A 96 10.13 -15.43 -20.79
N ALA A 97 9.94 -16.74 -20.99
CA ALA A 97 9.29 -17.61 -20.02
C ALA A 97 10.07 -17.68 -18.70
N ALA A 98 11.40 -17.78 -18.76
CA ALA A 98 12.26 -17.80 -17.57
C ALA A 98 12.21 -16.47 -16.81
N TYR A 99 12.34 -15.34 -17.52
CA TYR A 99 12.25 -14.01 -16.92
C TYR A 99 10.92 -13.82 -16.17
N TYR A 100 9.82 -14.24 -16.78
CA TYR A 100 8.50 -14.09 -16.17
C TYR A 100 8.24 -15.11 -15.06
N GLY A 101 8.66 -16.36 -15.23
CA GLY A 101 8.54 -17.40 -14.19
C GLY A 101 9.27 -16.99 -12.91
N ILE A 102 10.44 -16.37 -13.03
CA ILE A 102 11.18 -15.83 -11.88
C ILE A 102 10.44 -14.63 -11.28
N THR A 103 9.94 -13.71 -12.11
CA THR A 103 9.25 -12.51 -11.62
C THR A 103 7.96 -12.86 -10.86
N LEU A 104 7.18 -13.81 -11.37
CA LEU A 104 5.95 -14.27 -10.74
C LEU A 104 6.22 -14.99 -9.41
N SER A 105 7.26 -15.84 -9.36
CA SER A 105 7.60 -16.53 -8.11
C SER A 105 8.06 -15.58 -7.01
N ILE A 106 8.79 -14.50 -7.35
CA ILE A 106 9.15 -13.45 -6.38
C ILE A 106 7.90 -12.71 -5.87
N GLN A 107 6.95 -12.38 -6.76
CA GLN A 107 5.71 -11.72 -6.35
C GLN A 107 4.87 -12.59 -5.42
N GLN A 108 4.79 -13.90 -5.70
CA GLN A 108 4.09 -14.85 -4.86
C GLN A 108 4.71 -14.97 -3.46
N VAL A 109 6.04 -15.09 -3.36
CA VAL A 109 6.70 -15.15 -2.04
C VAL A 109 6.49 -13.84 -1.27
N ARG A 110 6.49 -12.70 -1.96
CA ARG A 110 6.22 -11.41 -1.32
C ARG A 110 4.77 -11.31 -0.82
N SER A 111 3.79 -11.74 -1.59
CA SER A 111 2.39 -11.74 -1.14
C SER A 111 2.17 -12.70 0.03
N GLU A 112 2.75 -13.90 -0.03
CA GLU A 112 2.69 -14.87 1.07
C GLU A 112 3.34 -14.32 2.35
N ARG A 113 4.48 -13.61 2.23
CA ARG A 113 5.11 -12.94 3.38
C ARG A 113 4.26 -11.80 3.93
N ALA A 114 3.66 -10.99 3.06
CA ALA A 114 2.79 -9.89 3.50
C ALA A 114 1.53 -10.40 4.23
N GLU A 115 0.96 -11.53 3.77
CA GLU A 115 -0.17 -12.17 4.43
C GLU A 115 0.21 -12.76 5.79
N LYS A 116 1.38 -13.41 5.89
CA LYS A 116 1.90 -13.93 7.16
C LYS A 116 2.19 -12.83 8.16
N GLU A 117 2.85 -11.75 7.73
CA GLU A 117 3.13 -10.60 8.58
C GLU A 117 1.84 -9.97 9.11
N LYS A 118 0.83 -9.82 8.26
CA LYS A 118 -0.48 -9.33 8.66
C LYS A 118 -1.17 -10.27 9.67
N ALA A 119 -0.97 -11.58 9.56
CA ALA A 119 -1.52 -12.53 10.51
C ALA A 119 -0.82 -12.44 11.87
N ILE A 120 0.52 -12.32 11.89
CA ILE A 120 1.31 -12.12 13.11
C ILE A 120 0.88 -10.82 13.81
N ALA A 121 0.78 -9.71 13.06
CA ALA A 121 0.35 -8.44 13.62
C ALA A 121 -1.06 -8.50 14.25
N ARG A 122 -1.98 -9.32 13.69
CA ARG A 122 -3.29 -9.53 14.31
C ARG A 122 -3.22 -10.39 15.58
N ALA A 123 -2.35 -11.40 15.61
CA ALA A 123 -2.14 -12.21 16.80
C ALA A 123 -1.53 -11.37 17.93
N ASP A 124 -0.48 -10.60 17.63
CA ASP A 124 0.17 -9.71 18.60
C ASP A 124 -0.82 -8.67 19.16
N ALA A 125 -1.70 -8.12 18.31
CA ALA A 125 -2.74 -7.19 18.76
C ALA A 125 -3.77 -7.86 19.68
N ALA A 126 -4.13 -9.12 19.43
CA ALA A 126 -5.03 -9.87 20.29
C ALA A 126 -4.37 -10.23 21.63
N ASP A 127 -3.09 -10.62 21.62
CA ASP A 127 -2.33 -10.91 22.84
C ASP A 127 -2.16 -9.66 23.71
N ALA A 128 -1.88 -8.50 23.10
CA ALA A 128 -1.83 -7.23 23.82
C ALA A 128 -3.18 -6.89 24.47
N ALA A 129 -4.28 -7.05 23.73
CA ALA A 129 -5.63 -6.81 24.25
C ALA A 129 -6.01 -7.79 25.38
N SER A 130 -5.56 -9.06 25.31
CA SER A 130 -5.77 -10.04 26.38
C SER A 130 -5.06 -9.61 27.67
N ARG A 131 -3.79 -9.21 27.57
CA ARG A 131 -3.01 -8.73 28.73
C ARG A 131 -3.64 -7.49 29.36
N GLU A 132 -4.11 -6.56 28.55
CA GLU A 132 -4.83 -5.39 29.06
C GLU A 132 -6.11 -5.80 29.79
N THR A 133 -6.87 -6.75 29.23
CA THR A 133 -8.10 -7.27 29.86
C THR A 133 -7.82 -7.95 31.20
N GLU A 134 -6.74 -8.72 31.31
CA GLU A 134 -6.29 -9.34 32.56
C GLU A 134 -5.94 -8.30 33.63
N VAL A 135 -5.27 -7.20 33.24
CA VAL A 135 -4.95 -6.10 34.17
C VAL A 135 -6.22 -5.39 34.65
N TRP A 136 -7.17 -5.13 33.75
CA TRP A 136 -8.47 -4.57 34.11
C TRP A 136 -9.27 -5.49 35.04
N ALA A 137 -9.26 -6.80 34.78
CA ALA A 137 -9.92 -7.79 35.62
C ALA A 137 -9.30 -7.85 37.02
N ALA A 138 -7.97 -7.86 37.12
CA ALA A 138 -7.26 -7.86 38.41
C ALA A 138 -7.57 -6.60 39.24
N GLN A 139 -7.68 -5.44 38.58
CA GLN A 139 -8.05 -4.19 39.24
C GLN A 139 -9.50 -4.24 39.77
N MET A 140 -10.43 -4.75 38.97
CA MET A 140 -11.84 -4.95 39.37
C MET A 140 -11.96 -5.93 40.54
N GLU A 141 -11.22 -7.03 40.52
CA GLU A 141 -11.20 -8.03 41.60
C GLU A 141 -10.65 -7.44 42.91
N SER A 142 -9.57 -6.66 42.83
CA SER A 142 -9.00 -5.97 43.99
C SER A 142 -9.99 -4.92 44.56
N GLY A 143 -10.63 -4.12 43.71
CA GLY A 143 -11.65 -3.16 44.13
C GLY A 143 -12.86 -3.83 44.78
N LEU A 144 -13.30 -4.96 44.25
CA LEU A 144 -14.40 -5.76 44.80
C LEU A 144 -14.05 -6.33 46.18
N ARG A 145 -12.83 -6.90 46.35
CA ARG A 145 -12.33 -7.37 47.66
C ARG A 145 -12.34 -6.27 48.72
N VAL A 146 -11.89 -5.07 48.35
CA VAL A 146 -11.88 -3.91 49.27
C VAL A 146 -13.30 -3.49 49.64
N ALA A 147 -14.23 -3.44 48.68
CA ALA A 147 -15.62 -3.11 48.94
C ALA A 147 -16.31 -4.14 49.86
N MET A 148 -16.05 -5.43 49.64
CA MET A 148 -16.55 -6.53 50.49
C MET A 148 -16.02 -6.42 51.93
N ALA A 149 -14.75 -6.08 52.11
CA ALA A 149 -14.16 -5.86 53.44
C ALA A 149 -14.83 -4.69 54.18
N GLN A 150 -15.16 -3.60 53.48
CA GLN A 150 -15.85 -2.44 54.08
C GLN A 150 -17.31 -2.75 54.45
N LEU A 151 -18.07 -3.44 53.58
CA LEU A 151 -19.44 -3.87 53.86
C LEU A 151 -19.49 -4.80 55.08
N THR A 152 -18.54 -5.73 55.16
CA THR A 152 -18.39 -6.65 56.30
C THR A 152 -18.08 -5.89 57.59
N ALA A 153 -17.17 -4.92 57.55
CA ALA A 153 -16.87 -4.06 58.70
C ALA A 153 -18.09 -3.23 59.17
N ALA A 154 -18.95 -2.81 58.23
CA ALA A 154 -20.21 -2.11 58.51
C ALA A 154 -21.36 -3.05 58.93
N ARG A 155 -21.13 -4.37 58.99
CA ARG A 155 -22.16 -5.42 59.23
C ARG A 155 -23.34 -5.39 58.27
N ILE A 156 -23.10 -4.97 57.03
CA ILE A 156 -24.10 -5.00 55.96
C ILE A 156 -23.98 -6.35 55.23
N GLY A 157 -25.11 -6.99 54.92
CA GLY A 157 -25.14 -8.28 54.24
C GLY A 157 -24.52 -8.22 52.85
N THR A 158 -23.65 -9.18 52.52
CA THR A 158 -22.85 -9.22 51.28
C THR A 158 -23.36 -10.22 50.23
N GLU A 159 -24.43 -10.96 50.55
CA GLU A 159 -25.00 -12.06 49.74
C GLU A 159 -25.40 -11.62 48.31
N SER A 160 -25.91 -10.40 48.17
CA SER A 160 -26.28 -9.84 46.86
C SER A 160 -25.06 -9.52 45.97
N VAL A 161 -23.93 -9.16 46.58
CA VAL A 161 -22.69 -8.82 45.88
C VAL A 161 -21.97 -10.11 45.42
N THR A 162 -21.91 -11.13 46.28
CA THR A 162 -21.37 -12.45 45.91
C THR A 162 -22.17 -13.08 44.77
N LYS A 163 -23.51 -12.98 44.83
CA LYS A 163 -24.39 -13.47 43.76
C LYS A 163 -24.23 -12.70 42.44
N ALA A 164 -24.01 -11.38 42.50
CA ALA A 164 -23.80 -10.56 41.31
C ALA A 164 -22.41 -10.73 40.67
N ALA A 165 -21.39 -11.02 41.48
CA ALA A 165 -20.03 -11.27 41.02
C ALA A 165 -19.84 -12.68 40.42
N GLY A 166 -20.81 -13.59 40.62
CA GLY A 166 -20.75 -14.96 40.10
C GLY A 166 -19.64 -15.82 40.70
N THR A 167 -19.07 -15.41 41.83
CA THR A 167 -18.02 -16.14 42.54
C THR A 167 -18.61 -17.20 43.49
N PRO A 168 -17.90 -18.32 43.76
CA PRO A 168 -18.34 -19.33 44.71
C PRO A 168 -18.51 -18.76 46.13
N ASP A 169 -19.42 -19.36 46.91
CA ASP A 169 -19.63 -19.00 48.31
C ASP A 169 -18.31 -19.14 49.10
N GLY A 170 -17.85 -18.03 49.70
CA GLY A 170 -16.61 -17.96 50.49
C GLY A 170 -15.33 -17.56 49.73
N PHE A 171 -15.43 -17.05 48.49
CA PHE A 171 -14.26 -16.59 47.72
C PHE A 171 -13.58 -15.31 48.25
N PHE A 172 -14.30 -14.48 49.02
CA PHE A 172 -13.84 -13.19 49.53
C PHE A 172 -13.54 -13.23 51.02
#